data_AF-A0A2N5J7B9-F1
#
_entry.id   AF-A0A2N5J7B9-F1
#
_cell.length_a   1.000
_cell.length_b   1.000
_cell.length_c   1.000
_cell.angle_alpha   90.00
_cell.angle_beta   90.00
_cell.angle_gamma   90.00
#
_symmetry.space_group_name_H-M   'P 1'
#
loop_
_entity.id
_entity.type
_entity.pdbx_description
1 polymer ?
#
loop_
_entity_poly.entity_id
_entity_poly.type
_entity_poly.pdbx_seq_one_letter_code
_entity_poly.pdbx_strand_id
1 'polypeptide(L)'
;MNETFCLNVLLPSGETIDGDVNLLELRGVLPPIGSGFYWHNKFYRVKDVFFNSDNSPDLGWWITLEDSDDDPRKAIDPSYYC
;
A
#
# COMPACT_ATOMS: atom_id res chain seq x y z
N MET A 1 -1.30 -23.60 -2.88
CA MET A 1 -1.19 -22.69 -4.03
C MET A 1 -1.03 -21.30 -3.44
N ASN A 2 0.05 -20.59 -3.78
CA ASN A 2 0.13 -19.17 -3.44
C ASN A 2 -0.56 -18.43 -4.58
N GLU A 3 -1.79 -17.99 -4.35
CA GLU A 3 -2.49 -17.11 -5.28
C GLU A 3 -1.76 -15.76 -5.27
N THR A 4 -1.42 -15.27 -6.47
CA THR A 4 -0.91 -13.91 -6.65
C THR A 4 -2.12 -13.03 -6.91
N PHE A 5 -2.32 -12.01 -6.08
CA PHE A 5 -3.36 -11.02 -6.29
C PHE A 5 -2.71 -9.71 -6.72
N CYS A 6 -3.23 -9.08 -7.77
CA CYS A 6 -2.90 -7.70 -8.06
C CYS A 6 -3.72 -6.82 -7.09
N LEU A 7 -3.02 -5.92 -6.41
CA LEU A 7 -3.65 -4.97 -5.50
C LEU A 7 -3.55 -3.57 -6.07
N ASN A 8 -4.70 -2.91 -6.10
CA ASN A 8 -4.76 -1.48 -6.37
C ASN A 8 -4.48 -0.72 -5.07
N VAL A 9 -3.60 0.27 -5.14
CA VAL A 9 -3.18 1.06 -3.97
C VAL A 9 -3.64 2.50 -4.14
N LEU A 10 -4.40 2.99 -3.17
CA LEU A 10 -4.82 4.38 -3.09
C LEU A 10 -3.99 5.12 -2.03
N LEU A 11 -3.24 6.13 -2.47
CA LEU A 11 -2.48 7.01 -1.58
C LEU A 11 -3.40 8.03 -0.90
N PRO A 12 -3.01 8.59 0.26
CA PRO A 12 -3.75 9.67 0.92
C PRO A 12 -3.95 10.90 0.04
N SER A 13 -3.05 11.15 -0.92
CA SER A 13 -3.15 12.22 -1.91
C SER A 13 -4.27 12.01 -2.94
N GLY A 14 -4.89 10.83 -2.97
CA GLY A 14 -5.86 10.43 -3.98
C GLY A 14 -5.21 9.87 -5.25
N GLU A 15 -3.89 9.83 -5.31
CA GLU A 15 -3.14 9.20 -6.40
C GLU A 15 -3.26 7.66 -6.31
N THR A 16 -3.45 7.02 -7.46
CA THR A 16 -3.42 5.57 -7.60
C THR A 16 -2.04 5.14 -8.06
N ILE A 17 -1.52 4.05 -7.50
CA ILE A 17 -0.31 3.40 -8.02
C ILE A 17 -0.77 2.46 -9.14
N ASP A 18 -0.94 3.00 -10.35
CA ASP A 18 -1.42 2.22 -11.50
C ASP A 18 -0.28 1.59 -12.31
N GLY A 19 -0.58 0.42 -12.86
CA GLY A 19 0.31 -0.72 -13.00
C GLY A 19 1.27 -0.77 -14.18
N ASP A 20 1.55 0.32 -14.88
CA ASP A 20 2.42 0.24 -16.07
C ASP A 20 3.93 0.23 -15.75
N VAL A 21 4.31 0.53 -14.50
CA VAL A 21 5.71 0.39 -14.04
C VAL A 21 5.84 -0.05 -12.57
N ASN A 22 4.72 -0.14 -11.84
CA ASN A 22 4.71 -0.16 -10.37
C ASN A 22 3.57 -1.01 -9.76
N LEU A 23 3.22 -2.15 -10.37
CA LEU A 23 2.32 -3.11 -9.71
C LEU A 23 2.97 -3.59 -8.41
N LEU A 24 2.32 -3.30 -7.27
CA LEU A 24 2.64 -4.00 -6.04
C LEU A 24 2.05 -5.41 -6.13
N GLU A 25 2.80 -6.33 -6.73
CA GLU A 25 2.47 -7.74 -6.69
C GLU A 25 2.69 -8.26 -5.26
N LEU A 26 1.62 -8.34 -4.47
CA LEU A 26 1.64 -9.11 -3.24
C LEU A 26 1.34 -10.57 -3.58
N ARG A 27 2.34 -11.42 -3.35
CA ARG A 27 2.16 -12.88 -3.41
C ARG A 27 1.62 -13.34 -2.07
N GLY A 28 0.41 -13.90 -2.05
CA GLY A 28 -0.18 -14.49 -0.85
C GLY A 28 -1.39 -13.74 -0.30
N VAL A 29 -1.36 -13.37 0.98
CA VAL A 29 -2.52 -12.87 1.74
C VAL A 29 -2.59 -11.35 1.66
N LEU A 30 -3.82 -10.80 1.65
CA LEU A 30 -4.06 -9.38 1.79
C LEU A 30 -3.37 -8.82 3.05
N PRO A 31 -2.72 -7.65 2.97
CA PRO A 31 -2.00 -7.10 4.10
C PRO A 31 -3.00 -6.68 5.19
N PRO A 32 -2.77 -7.00 6.48
CA PRO A 32 -3.66 -6.57 7.54
C PRO A 32 -3.63 -5.05 7.73
N ILE A 33 -4.73 -4.49 8.22
CA ILE A 33 -4.82 -3.08 8.64
C ILE A 33 -3.72 -2.78 9.66
N GLY A 34 -3.06 -1.64 9.50
CA GLY A 34 -1.91 -1.21 10.29
C GLY A 34 -0.55 -1.71 9.78
N SER A 35 -0.51 -2.60 8.78
CA SER A 35 0.75 -3.03 8.17
C SER A 35 1.50 -1.86 7.56
N GLY A 36 2.81 -1.85 7.76
CA GLY A 36 3.70 -0.84 7.20
C GLY A 36 3.94 -1.07 5.70
N PHE A 37 3.92 0.01 4.94
CA PHE A 37 4.13 0.01 3.51
C PHE A 37 5.05 1.16 3.11
N TYR A 38 6.09 0.86 2.33
CA TYR A 38 6.97 1.89 1.79
C TYR A 38 6.63 2.15 0.33
N TRP A 39 6.42 3.43 0.02
CA TRP A 39 6.29 3.89 -1.36
C TRP A 39 7.24 5.05 -1.61
N HIS A 40 8.09 4.90 -2.62
CA HIS A 40 9.30 5.70 -2.80
C HIS A 40 10.09 5.79 -1.49
N ASN A 41 10.13 6.97 -0.86
CA ASN A 41 10.84 7.23 0.39
C ASN A 41 9.93 7.51 1.58
N LYS A 42 8.60 7.42 1.41
CA LYS A 42 7.63 7.69 2.47
C LYS A 42 7.07 6.39 3.04
N PHE A 43 6.87 6.41 4.35
CA PHE A 43 6.25 5.31 5.08
C PHE A 43 4.76 5.58 5.23
N TYR A 44 3.97 4.55 4.93
CA TYR A 44 2.53 4.54 5.04
C TYR A 44 2.08 3.35 5.87
N ARG A 45 0.84 3.40 6.36
CA ARG A 45 0.17 2.24 6.92
C ARG A 45 -1.07 1.90 6.13
N VAL A 46 -1.38 0.60 6.08
CA VAL A 46 -2.66 0.13 5.52
C VAL A 46 -3.78 0.62 6.42
N LYS A 47 -4.62 1.50 5.90
CA LYS A 47 -5.78 2.04 6.59
C LYS A 47 -7.00 1.12 6.43
N ASP A 48 -7.22 0.64 5.21
CA ASP A 48 -8.37 -0.20 4.89
C ASP A 48 -8.09 -1.16 3.73
N VAL A 49 -8.84 -2.26 3.66
CA VAL A 49 -8.76 -3.29 2.62
C VAL A 49 -10.17 -3.65 2.18
N PHE A 50 -10.48 -3.47 0.89
CA PHE A 50 -11.81 -3.73 0.35
C PHE A 50 -11.75 -4.29 -1.07
N PHE A 51 -12.82 -4.96 -1.50
CA PHE A 51 -12.94 -5.47 -2.87
C PHE A 51 -13.88 -4.56 -3.66
N ASN A 52 -13.39 -4.00 -4.78
CA ASN A 52 -14.21 -3.25 -5.71
C ASN A 52 -14.82 -4.21 -6.74
N SER A 53 -16.13 -4.44 -6.65
CA SER A 53 -16.89 -5.32 -7.54
C SER A 53 -17.82 -4.59 -8.52
N ASP A 54 -17.93 -3.26 -8.42
CA ASP A 54 -18.98 -2.49 -9.10
C ASP A 54 -18.59 -2.10 -10.53
N ASN A 55 -18.38 -3.09 -11.41
CA ASN A 55 -18.20 -2.94 -12.86
C ASN A 55 -17.33 -1.73 -13.30
N SER A 56 -16.38 -1.35 -12.45
CA SER A 56 -15.45 -0.25 -12.61
C SER A 56 -14.30 -0.73 -13.49
N PRO A 57 -13.60 0.15 -14.23
CA PRO A 57 -12.36 -0.24 -14.92
C PRO A 57 -11.34 -0.93 -14.00
N ASP A 58 -11.45 -0.72 -12.69
CA ASP A 58 -10.50 -1.17 -11.67
C ASP A 58 -11.06 -2.26 -10.73
N LEU A 59 -11.67 -3.31 -11.31
CA LEU A 59 -12.14 -4.48 -10.57
C LEU A 59 -10.98 -5.17 -9.84
N GLY A 60 -11.12 -5.41 -8.52
CA GLY A 60 -10.10 -6.11 -7.75
C GLY A 60 -10.06 -5.73 -6.27
N TRP A 61 -9.04 -6.25 -5.58
CA TRP A 61 -8.76 -5.86 -4.20
C TRP A 61 -8.02 -4.52 -4.15
N TRP A 62 -8.43 -3.69 -3.21
CA TRP A 62 -7.89 -2.37 -2.97
C TRP A 62 -7.37 -2.26 -1.55
N ILE A 63 -6.27 -1.54 -1.39
CA ILE A 63 -5.82 -1.05 -0.10
C ILE A 63 -5.81 0.47 -0.13
N THR A 64 -6.31 1.09 0.94
CA THR A 64 -6.07 2.51 1.19
C THR A 64 -4.90 2.65 2.15
N LEU A 65 -4.07 3.64 1.90
CA LEU A 65 -2.95 3.96 2.76
C LEU A 65 -3.23 5.24 3.54
N GLU A 66 -2.65 5.35 4.73
CA GLU A 66 -2.56 6.58 5.51
C GLU A 66 -1.10 6.96 5.73
N ASP A 67 -0.86 8.27 5.84
CA ASP A 67 0.46 8.79 6.20
C ASP A 67 0.82 8.33 7.62
N SER A 68 2.07 7.91 7.80
CA SER A 68 2.56 7.48 9.11
C SER A 68 3.90 8.12 9.42
N ASP A 69 3.95 8.82 10.55
CA ASP A 69 5.19 9.34 11.12
C ASP A 69 5.99 8.27 11.88
N ASP A 70 5.41 7.09 12.11
CA ASP A 70 6.05 5.98 12.81
C ASP A 70 6.92 5.14 11.87
N ASP A 71 7.70 5.79 11.00
CA ASP A 71 8.62 5.08 10.11
C ASP A 71 9.66 4.33 10.95
N PRO A 72 9.69 2.98 10.93
CA PRO A 72 10.61 2.21 11.75
C PRO A 72 12.08 2.48 11.41
N ARG A 73 12.41 3.06 10.24
CA ARG A 73 13.77 3.53 9.93
C ARG A 73 14.24 4.60 10.90
N LYS A 74 13.32 5.41 11.47
CA LYS A 74 13.64 6.43 12.50
C LYS A 74 14.20 5.81 13.78
N ALA A 75 13.80 4.57 14.10
CA ALA A 75 14.32 3.86 15.27
C ALA A 75 15.72 3.28 15.05
N ILE A 76 16.13 3.10 13.78
CA ILE A 76 17.39 2.48 13.40
C ILE A 76 18.44 3.54 13.03
N ASP A 77 18.02 4.65 12.41
CA ASP A 77 18.89 5.76 12.02
C ASP A 77 18.27 7.12 12.42
N PRO A 78 18.82 7.79 13.46
CA PRO A 78 18.34 9.09 13.91
C PRO A 78 18.66 10.24 12.93
N SER A 79 19.50 10.03 11.91
CA SER A 79 19.87 11.08 10.95
C SER A 79 18.72 11.49 10.01
N TYR A 80 17.59 10.77 10.04
CA TYR A 80 16.36 11.11 9.32
C TYR A 80 15.69 12.42 9.78
N TYR A 81 16.17 13.06 10.86
CA TYR A 81 15.68 14.38 11.33
C TYR A 81 16.48 15.59 10.78
N CYS A 82 17.49 15.38 9.92
CA CYS A 82 18.35 16.45 9.40
C CYS A 82 17.94 16.94 8.00
#